data_AF-A0A939AUR2-F1
#
_entry.id   AF-A0A939AUR2-F1
#
_cell.length_a   1.000
_cell.length_b   1.000
_cell.length_c   1.000
_cell.angle_alpha   90.00
_cell.angle_beta   90.00
_cell.angle_gamma   90.00
#
_symmetry.space_group_name_H-M   'P 1'
#
loop_
_entity.id
_entity.type
_entity.pdbx_description
1 polymer ?
#
loop_
_entity_poly.entity_id
_entity_poly.type
_entity_poly.pdbx_seq_one_letter_code
_entity_poly.pdbx_strand_id
1 'polypeptide(L)'
;MAPELITPERLTAVLAALRSPAGALAFVPLYALWVTLLLPGVWASMLAGALYGPLWGSVLVFIGACLGAEAAFLIGRHWLREWTQRRLQALPRL
;
A
#
# COMPACT_ATOMS: atom_id res chain seq x y z
N MET A 1 20.20 -18.59 15.80
CA MET A 1 20.95 -18.22 14.58
C MET A 1 20.20 -17.08 13.87
N ALA A 2 20.12 -15.90 14.50
CA ALA A 2 19.43 -14.70 14.01
C ALA A 2 19.95 -13.34 14.57
N PRO A 3 21.19 -13.17 15.09
CA PRO A 3 21.61 -11.87 15.65
C PRO A 3 22.17 -10.86 14.63
N GLU A 4 22.28 -11.17 13.34
CA GLU A 4 22.86 -10.23 12.34
C GLU A 4 21.86 -9.22 11.73
N LEU A 5 20.55 -9.34 12.01
CA LEU A 5 19.54 -8.48 11.38
C LEU A 5 19.41 -7.09 12.03
N ILE A 6 20.01 -6.85 13.19
CA ILE A 6 19.85 -5.61 13.98
C ILE A 6 21.22 -5.00 14.31
N THR A 7 22.18 -5.04 13.38
CA THR A 7 23.35 -4.17 13.52
C THR A 7 22.95 -2.72 13.24
N PRO A 8 23.33 -1.77 14.11
CA PRO A 8 22.91 -0.36 13.98
C PRO A 8 23.36 0.26 12.66
N GLU A 9 24.46 -0.21 12.08
CA GLU A 9 24.94 0.18 10.75
C GLU A 9 23.98 -0.18 9.60
N ARG A 10 23.37 -1.37 9.60
CA ARG A 10 22.42 -1.78 8.57
C ARG A 10 21.08 -1.07 8.72
N LEU A 11 20.63 -0.89 9.96
CA LEU A 11 19.39 -0.16 10.23
C LEU A 11 19.49 1.29 9.73
N THR A 12 20.59 1.96 10.02
CA THR A 12 20.81 3.35 9.55
C THR A 12 20.92 3.43 8.03
N ALA A 13 21.60 2.47 7.39
CA ALA A 13 21.67 2.39 5.92
C ALA A 13 20.29 2.20 5.27
N VAL A 14 19.47 1.28 5.80
CA VAL A 14 18.11 1.02 5.29
C VAL A 14 17.20 2.22 5.52
N LEU A 15 17.23 2.84 6.71
CA LEU A 15 16.44 4.03 7.00
C LEU A 15 16.84 5.20 6.10
N ALA A 16 18.14 5.39 5.83
CA ALA A 16 18.62 6.41 4.90
C ALA A 16 18.11 6.15 3.48
N ALA A 17 18.12 4.89 3.02
CA ALA A 17 17.58 4.51 1.74
C ALA A 17 16.06 4.75 1.65
N LEU A 18 15.29 4.38 2.68
CA LEU A 18 13.85 4.58 2.73
C LEU A 18 13.46 6.06 2.77
N ARG A 19 14.20 6.89 3.52
CA ARG A 19 13.95 8.34 3.61
C ARG A 19 14.41 9.12 2.38
N SER A 20 15.13 8.48 1.45
CA SER A 20 15.58 9.13 0.22
C SER A 20 14.40 9.48 -0.70
N PRO A 21 14.56 10.44 -1.63
CA PRO A 21 13.53 10.73 -2.64
C PRO A 21 13.16 9.51 -3.49
N ALA A 22 14.12 8.63 -3.76
CA ALA A 22 13.86 7.38 -4.47
C ALA A 22 13.00 6.41 -3.63
N GLY A 23 13.22 6.37 -2.31
CA GLY A 23 12.38 5.62 -1.37
C GLY A 23 10.94 6.15 -1.33
N ALA A 24 10.77 7.47 -1.31
CA ALA A 24 9.46 8.11 -1.39
C ALA A 24 8.73 7.78 -2.69
N LEU A 25 9.44 7.81 -3.83
CA LEU A 25 8.88 7.44 -5.12
C LEU A 25 8.47 5.96 -5.18
N ALA A 26 9.27 5.06 -4.61
CA ALA A 26 8.96 3.64 -4.52
C ALA A 26 7.81 3.33 -3.54
N PHE A 27 7.61 4.18 -2.52
CA PHE A 27 6.52 4.04 -1.55
C PHE A 27 5.14 4.18 -2.21
N VAL A 28 4.98 5.08 -3.18
CA VAL A 28 3.68 5.34 -3.85
C VAL A 28 3.09 4.08 -4.51
N PRO A 29 3.78 3.37 -5.43
CA PRO A 29 3.24 2.15 -6.04
C PRO A 29 3.08 1.02 -5.02
N LEU A 30 3.95 0.93 -4.01
CA LEU A 30 3.80 -0.04 -2.92
C LEU A 30 2.51 0.20 -2.13
N TYR A 31 2.24 1.46 -1.80
CA TYR A 31 1.02 1.87 -1.10
C TYR A 31 -0.22 1.67 -1.98
N ALA A 32 -0.14 1.98 -3.28
CA ALA A 32 -1.22 1.72 -4.22
C ALA A 32 -1.55 0.23 -4.30
N LEU A 33 -0.54 -0.64 -4.35
CA LEU A 33 -0.72 -2.09 -4.28
C LEU A 33 -1.36 -2.51 -2.95
N TRP A 34 -0.89 -1.95 -1.83
CA TRP A 34 -1.46 -2.21 -0.50
C TRP A 34 -2.96 -1.91 -0.44
N VAL A 35 -3.38 -0.76 -0.97
CA VAL A 35 -4.78 -0.34 -1.09
C VAL A 35 -5.55 -1.23 -2.06
N THR A 36 -4.95 -1.60 -3.18
CA THR A 36 -5.56 -2.49 -4.18
C THR A 36 -5.88 -3.86 -3.60
N LEU A 37 -5.02 -4.35 -2.71
CA LEU A 37 -5.20 -5.60 -1.97
C LEU A 37 -6.16 -5.47 -0.77
N LEU A 38 -6.78 -4.30 -0.57
CA LEU A 38 -7.73 -4.03 0.52
C LEU A 38 -7.13 -4.27 1.91
N LEU A 39 -5.82 -4.08 2.05
CA LEU A 39 -5.12 -4.23 3.32
C LEU A 39 -5.40 -3.03 4.26
N PRO A 40 -5.28 -3.19 5.59
CA PRO A 40 -5.57 -2.10 6.52
C PRO A 40 -4.64 -0.90 6.31
N GLY A 41 -5.21 0.27 5.98
CA GLY A 41 -4.44 1.46 5.60
C GLY A 41 -3.68 2.12 6.75
N VAL A 42 -4.10 1.89 8.01
CA VAL A 42 -3.49 2.50 9.20
C VAL A 42 -1.99 2.20 9.28
N TRP A 43 -1.58 0.94 9.06
CA TRP A 43 -0.19 0.54 9.17
C TRP A 43 0.71 1.25 8.17
N ALA A 44 0.32 1.24 6.90
CA ALA A 44 1.09 1.87 5.83
C ALA A 44 1.09 3.41 5.96
N SER A 45 -0.03 4.00 6.39
CA SER A 45 -0.11 5.45 6.63
C SER A 45 0.75 5.92 7.79
N MET A 46 0.76 5.16 8.90
CA MET A 46 1.63 5.45 10.04
C MET A 46 3.11 5.33 9.66
N LEU A 47 3.46 4.30 8.87
CA LEU A 47 4.82 4.15 8.34
C LEU A 47 5.24 5.35 7.47
N ALA A 48 4.35 5.84 6.60
CA ALA A 48 4.62 7.03 5.80
C ALA A 48 4.88 8.27 6.66
N GLY A 49 4.05 8.49 7.68
CA GLY A 49 4.23 9.59 8.63
C GLY A 49 5.53 9.48 9.41
N ALA A 50 5.94 8.27 9.80
CA ALA A 50 7.20 8.02 10.50
C ALA A 50 8.46 8.20 9.61
N LEU A 51 8.35 7.90 8.32
CA LEU A 51 9.46 8.01 7.36
C LEU A 51 9.63 9.42 6.80
N TYR A 52 8.52 10.05 6.37
CA TYR A 52 8.53 11.29 5.59
C TYR A 52 7.94 12.49 6.34
N GLY A 53 7.46 12.29 7.56
CA GLY A 53 6.78 13.31 8.36
C GLY A 53 5.28 13.45 8.01
N PRO A 54 4.50 14.20 8.81
CA PRO A 54 3.05 14.30 8.64
C PRO A 54 2.64 14.86 7.28
N LEU A 55 3.24 15.96 6.83
CA LEU A 55 2.82 16.64 5.61
C LEU A 55 3.14 15.81 4.35
N TRP A 56 4.42 15.48 4.14
CA TRP A 56 4.86 14.73 2.96
C TRP A 56 4.39 13.28 2.98
N GLY A 57 4.33 12.64 4.16
CA GLY A 57 3.74 11.33 4.32
C GLY A 57 2.27 11.30 3.89
N SER A 58 1.47 12.30 4.29
CA SER A 58 0.07 12.43 3.85
C SER A 58 -0.07 12.62 2.34
N VAL A 59 0.80 13.42 1.71
CA VAL A 59 0.78 13.61 0.25
C VAL A 59 1.08 12.31 -0.48
N LEU A 60 2.13 11.58 -0.07
CA LEU A 60 2.50 10.30 -0.68
C LEU A 60 1.41 9.25 -0.50
N VAL A 61 0.82 9.16 0.69
CA VAL A 61 -0.31 8.28 1.01
C VAL A 61 -1.53 8.63 0.16
N PHE A 62 -1.86 9.92 0.01
CA PHE A 62 -3.00 10.37 -0.78
C PHE A 62 -2.87 9.96 -2.25
N ILE A 63 -1.70 10.21 -2.85
CA ILE A 63 -1.44 9.82 -4.25
C ILE A 63 -1.52 8.31 -4.41
N GLY A 64 -0.86 7.54 -3.51
CA GLY A 64 -0.93 6.09 -3.53
C GLY A 64 -2.35 5.55 -3.33
N ALA A 65 -3.14 6.17 -2.46
CA ALA A 65 -4.53 5.78 -2.20
C ALA A 65 -5.42 5.99 -3.41
N CYS A 66 -5.31 7.12 -4.11
CA CYS A 66 -6.05 7.38 -5.34
C CYS A 66 -5.73 6.32 -6.41
N LEU A 67 -4.45 6.07 -6.66
CA LEU A 67 -4.01 5.07 -7.64
C LEU A 67 -4.47 3.66 -7.28
N GLY A 68 -4.38 3.28 -6.00
CA GLY A 68 -4.83 1.98 -5.52
C GLY A 68 -6.35 1.81 -5.59
N ALA A 69 -7.12 2.87 -5.30
CA ALA A 69 -8.58 2.83 -5.41
C ALA A 69 -9.03 2.70 -6.87
N GLU A 70 -8.40 3.43 -7.80
CA GLU A 70 -8.64 3.29 -9.24
C GLU A 70 -8.29 1.88 -9.73
N ALA A 71 -7.15 1.34 -9.32
CA ALA A 71 -6.74 -0.02 -9.66
C ALA A 71 -7.72 -1.07 -9.10
N ALA A 72 -8.11 -0.97 -7.82
CA ALA A 72 -9.11 -1.83 -7.20
C ALA A 72 -10.44 -1.79 -7.96
N PHE A 73 -10.89 -0.59 -8.34
CA PHE A 73 -12.11 -0.40 -9.11
C PHE A 73 -12.02 -1.07 -10.49
N LEU A 74 -10.92 -0.89 -11.22
CA LEU A 74 -10.72 -1.50 -12.53
C LEU A 74 -10.66 -3.03 -12.45
N ILE A 75 -9.94 -3.57 -11.48
CA ILE A 75 -9.86 -5.02 -11.22
C ILE A 75 -11.26 -5.57 -10.90
N GLY A 76 -12.00 -4.89 -10.02
CA GLY A 76 -13.38 -5.25 -9.69
C GLY A 76 -14.30 -5.24 -10.91
N ARG A 77 -14.20 -4.20 -11.74
CA ARG A 77 -15.07 -3.97 -12.90
C ARG A 77 -14.81 -4.95 -14.05
N HIS A 78 -13.57 -5.40 -14.25
CA HIS A 78 -13.20 -6.20 -15.42
C HIS A 78 -12.97 -7.67 -15.08
N TRP A 79 -12.23 -7.95 -14.00
CA TRP A 79 -11.84 -9.33 -13.67
C TRP A 79 -12.81 -10.01 -12.73
N LEU A 80 -13.34 -9.29 -11.73
CA LEU A 80 -14.27 -9.89 -10.76
C LEU A 80 -15.73 -9.88 -11.25
N ARG A 81 -16.03 -9.22 -12.38
CA ARG A 81 -17.40 -9.08 -12.87
C ARG A 81 -18.11 -10.42 -13.03
N GLU A 82 -17.48 -11.39 -13.68
CA GLU A 82 -18.10 -12.72 -13.87
C GLU A 82 -18.23 -13.49 -12.54
N TRP A 83 -17.22 -13.42 -11.69
CA TRP A 83 -17.24 -14.06 -10.37
C TRP A 83 -18.38 -13.51 -9.50
N THR A 84 -18.54 -12.18 -9.47
CA THR A 84 -19.62 -11.51 -8.72
C THR A 84 -20.99 -11.87 -9.30
N GLN A 85 -21.16 -11.90 -10.63
CA GLN A 85 -22.42 -12.30 -11.26
C GLN A 85 -22.81 -13.73 -10.88
N ARG A 86 -21.87 -14.68 -10.92
CA ARG A 86 -22.12 -16.07 -10.48
C ARG A 86 -22.46 -16.14 -8.98
N ARG A 87 -21.76 -15.35 -8.15
CA ARG A 87 -21.99 -15.28 -6.70
C ARG A 87 -23.38 -14.72 -6.37
N LEU A 88 -23.84 -13.72 -7.11
CA LEU A 88 -25.16 -13.10 -6.94
C LEU A 88 -26.29 -14.06 -7.35
N GLN A 89 -26.14 -14.80 -8.45
CA GLN A 89 -27.12 -15.82 -8.85
C GLN A 89 -27.28 -16.94 -7.82
N ALA A 90 -26.21 -17.26 -7.07
CA ALA A 90 -26.26 -18.22 -5.97
C ALA A 90 -26.97 -17.68 -4.70
N LEU A 91 -27.28 -16.39 -4.65
CA LEU A 91 -28.02 -15.71 -3.58
C LEU A 91 -29.36 -15.17 -4.12
N PRO A 92 -30.38 -16.02 -4.33
CA PRO A 92 -31.66 -15.66 -4.98
C PRO A 92 -32.58 -14.73 -4.16
N ARG A 93 -32.06 -14.07 -3.12
CA ARG A 93 -32.83 -13.25 -2.16
C ARG A 93 -32.42 -11.77 -2.12
N LEU A 94 -31.56 -11.33 -3.04
CA LEU A 94 -31.23 -9.93 -3.31
C LEU A 94 -31.73 -9.58 -4.71
#